data_AF-A0A6N7X1F1-F1
#
_entry.id   AF-A0A6N7X1F1-F1
#
_cell.length_a   1.000
_cell.length_b   1.000
_cell.length_c   1.000
_cell.angle_alpha   90.00
_cell.angle_beta   90.00
_cell.angle_gamma   90.00
#
_symmetry.space_group_name_H-M   'P 1'
#
loop_
_entity.id
_entity.type
_entity.pdbx_description
1 polymer ?
#
loop_
_entity_poly.entity_id
_entity_poly.type
_entity_poly.pdbx_seq_one_letter_code
_entity_poly.pdbx_strand_id
1 'polypeptide(L)'
;MKAYNDANDAYQNLNQQVSDAVTNHGGLISVDKVKVNTGQSESDYQDYKATVEALIAQNQQKLQEFLQKLEEFKTSSQVNVSTSVATKNVDNLTYGDSFMNGVINADGTFTFTHDMNDGDNNIAGILGTGTLTGKLNYTTVSNGDGSITVKLYSIDLYSYQYTSNRLNHAVNQNLNFHVYTIDGVEIYSNLHNGNNSFTDVINRNILLNKVYTIAAGASTGDIGVLTIDDNWIYNTHGQAIVGFTNPNQLPTATLHSVEAPINPPAVEVQAELVKASNPDKPELVLQKVNEAPDPQKTPLKNNLTASYHLNEYKIPLTTVKDVLNDNGISINNGTLQKEETGHYILEGAKVEAHGKDNLVKYDFEDYLDVKHDEYKGYHIYAMVPITLKDGTVIKSGADLQAYAQAIYDSITGRFYVTLNSDFLAQIAKDSDFQAKIDIKFVRIAAGDVYNDFVNHLAFQDDEGNVTEVPVPSNEVVTHTPEPEVPATPETPIKDVPVVQSSILPLTGDDTSSTSILASVAGILMILVGLVGVRKRKED
;
A
#
# COMPACT_ATOMS: atom_id res chain seq x y z
N MET A 1 17.89 -26.23 42.27
CA MET A 1 18.05 -26.78 40.90
C MET A 1 16.70 -27.08 40.26
N LYS A 2 15.77 -27.77 40.95
CA LYS A 2 14.43 -28.03 40.41
C LYS A 2 13.61 -26.74 40.16
N ALA A 3 13.53 -25.79 41.10
CA ALA A 3 12.79 -24.55 40.83
C ALA A 3 13.39 -23.72 39.69
N TYR A 4 14.72 -23.68 39.56
CA TYR A 4 15.38 -23.04 38.41
C TYR A 4 14.96 -23.68 37.09
N ASN A 5 14.96 -25.02 36.99
CA ASN A 5 14.52 -25.70 35.78
C ASN A 5 13.04 -25.41 35.47
N ASP A 6 12.16 -25.50 36.47
CA ASP A 6 10.73 -25.22 36.30
C ASP A 6 10.48 -23.74 35.87
N ALA A 7 11.26 -22.80 36.39
CA ALA A 7 11.24 -21.39 36.01
C ALA A 7 11.76 -21.16 34.58
N ASN A 8 12.84 -21.86 34.20
CA ASN A 8 13.39 -21.80 32.85
C ASN A 8 12.41 -22.41 31.82
N ASP A 9 11.73 -23.51 32.15
CA ASP A 9 10.74 -24.11 31.25
C ASP A 9 9.55 -23.15 31.02
N ALA A 10 9.06 -22.49 32.08
CA ALA A 10 8.03 -21.46 31.95
C ALA A 10 8.50 -20.28 31.08
N TYR A 11 9.75 -19.84 31.25
CA TYR A 11 10.37 -18.81 30.40
C TYR A 11 10.43 -19.21 28.93
N GLN A 12 10.87 -20.44 28.63
CA GLN A 12 10.91 -20.94 27.25
C GLN A 12 9.52 -21.02 26.63
N ASN A 13 8.51 -21.45 27.38
CA ASN A 13 7.12 -21.48 26.91
C ASN A 13 6.58 -20.08 26.57
N LEU A 14 6.84 -19.09 27.43
CA LEU A 14 6.46 -17.70 27.16
C LEU A 14 7.16 -17.16 25.91
N ASN A 15 8.47 -17.39 25.79
CA ASN A 15 9.23 -16.98 24.62
C ASN A 15 8.73 -17.63 23.34
N GLN A 16 8.41 -18.92 23.35
CA GLN A 16 7.87 -19.62 22.20
C GLN A 16 6.50 -19.03 21.80
N GLN A 17 5.59 -18.81 22.76
CA GLN A 17 4.30 -18.19 22.50
C GLN A 17 4.44 -16.80 21.86
N VAL A 18 5.34 -15.96 22.38
CA VAL A 18 5.60 -14.62 21.84
C VAL A 18 6.24 -14.71 20.47
N SER A 19 7.23 -15.58 20.28
CA SER A 19 7.93 -15.78 19.01
C SER A 19 6.97 -16.25 17.92
N ASP A 20 6.12 -17.24 18.21
CA ASP A 20 5.13 -17.76 17.27
C ASP A 20 4.12 -16.68 16.87
N ALA A 21 3.63 -15.91 17.84
CA ALA A 21 2.69 -14.83 17.58
C ALA A 21 3.30 -13.72 16.71
N VAL A 22 4.52 -13.27 17.00
CA VAL A 22 5.22 -12.25 16.22
C VAL A 22 5.57 -12.76 14.82
N THR A 23 6.00 -14.02 14.70
CA THR A 23 6.34 -14.62 13.40
C THR A 23 5.11 -14.75 12.50
N ASN A 24 3.99 -15.23 13.04
CA ASN A 24 2.78 -15.48 12.26
C ASN A 24 1.98 -14.21 11.90
N HIS A 25 2.14 -13.12 12.67
CA HIS A 25 1.33 -11.90 12.52
C HIS A 25 2.15 -10.62 12.29
N GLY A 26 3.48 -10.72 12.25
CA GLY A 26 4.39 -9.63 11.91
C GLY A 26 4.24 -8.41 12.82
N GLY A 27 4.39 -7.20 12.24
CA GLY A 27 4.36 -5.91 12.94
C GLY A 27 3.02 -5.52 13.57
N LEU A 28 2.01 -6.39 13.52
CA LEU A 28 0.71 -6.19 14.19
C LEU A 28 0.76 -6.61 15.66
N ILE A 29 1.75 -7.42 16.04
CA ILE A 29 1.98 -7.84 17.42
C ILE A 29 3.31 -7.24 17.90
N SER A 30 3.24 -6.34 18.87
CA SER A 30 4.41 -5.81 19.57
C SER A 30 4.69 -6.60 20.86
N VAL A 31 5.93 -6.48 21.35
CA VAL A 31 6.37 -7.16 22.57
C VAL A 31 6.92 -6.16 23.57
N ASP A 32 6.32 -6.12 24.75
CA ASP A 32 6.76 -5.30 25.87
C ASP A 32 7.51 -6.16 26.90
N LYS A 33 8.71 -5.73 27.26
CA LYS A 33 9.55 -6.43 28.23
C LYS A 33 9.18 -6.03 29.65
N VAL A 34 8.63 -6.97 30.41
CA VAL A 34 8.26 -6.80 31.81
C VAL A 34 9.45 -7.10 32.71
N LYS A 35 9.75 -6.18 33.64
CA LYS A 35 10.79 -6.39 34.65
C LYS A 35 10.26 -7.31 35.75
N VAL A 36 10.95 -8.43 35.95
CA VAL A 36 10.66 -9.43 36.98
C VAL A 36 11.95 -9.81 37.70
N ASN A 37 11.86 -10.26 38.95
CA ASN A 37 13.02 -10.77 39.69
C ASN A 37 13.49 -12.08 39.05
N THR A 38 14.69 -12.11 38.45
CA THR A 38 15.24 -13.25 37.72
C THR A 38 15.85 -14.35 38.60
N GLY A 39 15.87 -14.12 39.93
CA GLY A 39 16.07 -15.10 40.97
C GLY A 39 17.51 -15.41 41.37
N GLN A 40 17.72 -15.56 42.68
CA GLN A 40 18.99 -15.99 43.30
C GLN A 40 18.78 -17.09 44.36
N SER A 41 17.52 -17.40 44.68
CA SER A 41 17.11 -18.40 45.65
C SER A 41 15.95 -19.26 45.11
N GLU A 42 15.70 -20.42 45.74
CA GLU A 42 14.58 -21.30 45.36
C GLU A 42 13.21 -20.58 45.43
N SER A 43 13.02 -19.65 46.38
CA SER A 43 11.79 -18.85 46.48
C SER A 43 11.63 -17.91 45.29
N ASP A 44 12.71 -17.23 44.88
CA ASP A 44 12.63 -16.29 43.76
C ASP A 44 12.27 -17.02 42.45
N TYR A 45 12.80 -18.23 42.23
CA TYR A 45 12.46 -19.01 41.03
C TYR A 45 10.99 -19.45 41.01
N GLN A 46 10.39 -19.74 42.17
CA GLN A 46 8.95 -20.06 42.25
C GLN A 46 8.09 -18.82 41.96
N ASP A 47 8.46 -17.66 42.49
CA ASP A 47 7.76 -16.39 42.23
C ASP A 47 7.91 -15.95 40.77
N TYR A 48 9.09 -16.13 40.18
CA TYR A 48 9.35 -15.90 38.77
C TYR A 48 8.44 -16.79 37.90
N LYS A 49 8.39 -18.10 38.19
CA LYS A 49 7.53 -19.05 37.47
C LYS A 49 6.06 -18.61 37.51
N ALA A 50 5.53 -18.33 38.70
CA ALA A 50 4.14 -17.92 38.85
C ALA A 50 3.82 -16.63 38.07
N THR A 51 4.75 -15.68 38.07
CA THR A 51 4.63 -14.44 37.29
C THR A 51 4.61 -14.73 35.78
N VAL A 52 5.50 -15.58 35.30
CA VAL A 52 5.58 -15.97 33.88
C VAL A 52 4.33 -16.72 33.43
N GLU A 53 3.81 -17.66 34.23
CA GLU A 53 2.57 -18.38 33.91
C GLU A 53 1.36 -17.43 33.82
N ALA A 54 1.28 -16.40 34.67
CA ALA A 54 0.25 -15.38 34.58
C ALA A 54 0.39 -14.53 33.29
N LEU A 55 1.61 -14.22 32.86
CA LEU A 55 1.86 -13.51 31.60
C LEU A 55 1.48 -14.35 30.38
N ILE A 56 1.73 -15.66 30.39
CA ILE A 56 1.31 -16.59 29.33
C ILE A 56 -0.22 -16.54 29.15
N ALA A 57 -0.97 -16.58 30.26
CA ALA A 57 -2.44 -16.51 30.22
C ALA A 57 -2.95 -15.16 29.68
N GLN A 58 -2.34 -14.05 30.12
CA GLN A 58 -2.68 -12.72 29.61
C GLN A 58 -2.40 -12.59 28.10
N ASN A 59 -1.24 -13.08 27.66
CA ASN A 59 -0.87 -13.08 26.24
C ASN A 59 -1.83 -13.92 25.41
N GLN A 60 -2.25 -15.08 25.91
CA GLN A 60 -3.20 -15.94 25.22
C GLN A 60 -4.56 -15.25 25.01
N GLN A 61 -5.07 -14.55 26.03
CA GLN A 61 -6.31 -13.79 25.90
C GLN A 61 -6.17 -12.67 24.87
N LYS A 62 -5.11 -11.87 24.95
CA LYS A 62 -4.85 -10.78 24.00
C LYS A 62 -4.73 -11.29 22.57
N LEU A 63 -4.09 -12.44 22.37
CA LEU A 63 -3.94 -13.05 21.04
C LEU A 63 -5.28 -13.52 20.47
N GLN A 64 -6.16 -14.09 21.30
CA GLN A 64 -7.51 -14.48 20.85
C GLN A 64 -8.35 -13.26 20.43
N GLU A 65 -8.34 -12.19 21.23
CA GLU A 65 -9.03 -10.94 20.90
C GLU A 65 -8.48 -10.30 19.62
N PHE A 66 -7.16 -10.34 19.43
CA PHE A 66 -6.50 -9.89 18.21
C PHE A 66 -6.94 -10.68 16.97
N LEU A 67 -6.91 -12.02 17.05
CA LEU A 67 -7.30 -12.89 15.94
C LEU A 67 -8.75 -12.70 15.54
N GLN A 68 -9.66 -12.54 16.51
CA GLN A 68 -11.06 -12.25 16.22
C GLN A 68 -11.20 -10.93 15.47
N LYS A 69 -10.58 -9.85 15.96
CA LYS A 69 -10.62 -8.54 15.30
C LYS A 69 -9.98 -8.57 13.92
N LEU A 70 -8.95 -9.40 13.72
CA LEU A 70 -8.29 -9.54 12.43
C LEU A 70 -9.20 -10.20 11.40
N GLU A 71 -9.98 -11.21 11.79
CA GLU A 71 -10.98 -11.82 10.90
C GLU A 71 -12.17 -10.89 10.64
N GLU A 72 -12.64 -10.15 11.65
CA GLU A 72 -13.64 -9.09 11.46
C GLU A 72 -13.14 -8.01 10.48
N PHE A 73 -11.89 -7.58 10.61
CA PHE A 73 -11.24 -6.64 9.70
C PHE A 73 -11.22 -7.15 8.25
N LYS A 74 -10.88 -8.42 8.02
CA LYS A 74 -10.81 -9.03 6.68
C LYS A 74 -12.17 -9.28 6.04
N THR A 75 -13.21 -9.51 6.83
CA THR A 75 -14.52 -9.99 6.33
C THR A 75 -15.61 -8.93 6.36
N SER A 76 -15.47 -7.90 7.19
CA SER A 76 -16.43 -6.81 7.29
C SER A 76 -16.55 -6.05 5.97
N SER A 77 -17.80 -5.88 5.54
CA SER A 77 -18.21 -5.05 4.40
C SER A 77 -19.13 -3.90 4.83
N GLN A 78 -19.27 -3.66 6.14
CA GLN A 78 -20.13 -2.61 6.66
C GLN A 78 -19.48 -1.24 6.45
N VAL A 79 -20.28 -0.28 5.98
CA VAL A 79 -19.86 1.11 5.82
C VAL A 79 -20.78 2.01 6.64
N ASN A 80 -20.21 3.09 7.17
CA ASN A 80 -21.01 4.20 7.68
C ASN A 80 -21.44 5.04 6.48
N VAL A 81 -22.73 5.31 6.37
CA VAL A 81 -23.31 6.10 5.28
C VAL A 81 -23.63 7.49 5.82
N SER A 82 -23.04 8.52 5.21
CA SER A 82 -23.44 9.90 5.42
C SER A 82 -24.30 10.35 4.25
N THR A 83 -25.31 11.15 4.54
CA THR A 83 -26.19 11.69 3.51
C THR A 83 -26.46 13.15 3.80
N SER A 84 -26.42 13.97 2.76
CA SER A 84 -26.77 15.38 2.84
C SER A 84 -27.51 15.80 1.59
N VAL A 85 -28.16 16.96 1.69
CA VAL A 85 -28.74 17.63 0.54
C VAL A 85 -28.19 19.03 0.47
N ALA A 86 -27.76 19.45 -0.71
CA ALA A 86 -27.44 20.84 -0.96
C ALA A 86 -28.65 21.46 -1.65
N THR A 87 -29.17 22.56 -1.12
CA THR A 87 -30.28 23.28 -1.71
C THR A 87 -29.92 24.74 -1.89
N LYS A 88 -30.32 25.30 -3.02
CA LYS A 88 -30.18 26.72 -3.33
C LYS A 88 -31.56 27.34 -3.31
N ASN A 89 -31.84 27.98 -2.18
CA ASN A 89 -33.04 28.78 -2.00
C ASN A 89 -32.85 30.14 -2.69
N VAL A 90 -33.95 30.76 -3.08
CA VAL A 90 -33.96 32.10 -3.64
C VAL A 90 -34.72 33.00 -2.68
N ASP A 91 -34.01 33.96 -2.07
CA ASP A 91 -34.60 35.06 -1.31
C ASP A 91 -35.00 36.16 -2.29
N ASN A 92 -36.25 36.59 -2.22
CA ASN A 92 -36.76 37.62 -3.09
C ASN A 92 -37.77 38.55 -2.41
N LEU A 93 -37.30 39.77 -2.16
CA LEU A 93 -38.06 40.86 -1.56
C LEU A 93 -39.31 41.30 -2.34
N THR A 94 -39.40 41.02 -3.65
CA THR A 94 -40.50 41.50 -4.51
C THR A 94 -41.58 40.45 -4.73
N TYR A 95 -41.20 39.17 -4.84
CA TYR A 95 -42.10 38.09 -5.23
C TYR A 95 -42.13 36.94 -4.21
N GLY A 96 -41.42 37.07 -3.08
CA GLY A 96 -41.33 36.08 -2.02
C GLY A 96 -40.33 34.97 -2.31
N ASP A 97 -39.94 34.29 -1.24
CA ASP A 97 -38.87 33.31 -1.28
C ASP A 97 -39.33 31.98 -1.87
N SER A 98 -38.37 31.17 -2.32
CA SER A 98 -38.59 29.76 -2.66
C SER A 98 -37.50 28.89 -2.04
N PHE A 99 -37.93 27.74 -1.52
CA PHE A 99 -37.15 26.84 -0.71
C PHE A 99 -37.21 25.41 -1.23
N MET A 100 -36.07 24.73 -1.15
CA MET A 100 -36.01 23.28 -1.35
C MET A 100 -35.43 22.61 -0.10
N ASN A 101 -35.99 21.47 0.24
CA ASN A 101 -35.54 20.58 1.30
C ASN A 101 -35.37 19.17 0.75
N GLY A 102 -34.57 18.36 1.43
CA GLY A 102 -34.45 16.96 1.10
C GLY A 102 -33.89 16.14 2.25
N VAL A 103 -34.17 14.85 2.21
CA VAL A 103 -33.71 13.85 3.18
C VAL A 103 -33.35 12.60 2.40
N ILE A 104 -32.26 11.95 2.81
CA ILE A 104 -31.90 10.59 2.37
C ILE A 104 -31.71 9.77 3.65
N ASN A 105 -32.27 8.57 3.68
CA ASN A 105 -32.16 7.64 4.79
C ASN A 105 -30.97 6.70 4.57
N ALA A 106 -30.52 6.05 5.65
CA ALA A 106 -29.40 5.11 5.62
C ALA A 106 -29.64 3.90 4.69
N ASP A 107 -30.89 3.56 4.37
CA ASP A 107 -31.23 2.50 3.43
C ASP A 107 -31.22 2.96 1.95
N GLY A 108 -30.87 4.22 1.72
CA GLY A 108 -30.82 4.87 0.41
C GLY A 108 -32.13 5.52 -0.03
N THR A 109 -33.24 5.34 0.68
CA THR A 109 -34.51 6.01 0.32
C THR A 109 -34.40 7.52 0.49
N PHE A 110 -34.93 8.30 -0.45
CA PHE A 110 -34.87 9.76 -0.39
C PHE A 110 -36.21 10.41 -0.71
N THR A 111 -36.36 11.62 -0.16
CA THR A 111 -37.48 12.52 -0.41
C THR A 111 -36.94 13.93 -0.58
N PHE A 112 -37.30 14.58 -1.68
CA PHE A 112 -37.11 16.01 -1.89
C PHE A 112 -38.45 16.73 -1.89
N THR A 113 -38.51 17.88 -1.23
CA THR A 113 -39.68 18.75 -1.24
C THR A 113 -39.27 20.16 -1.64
N HIS A 114 -40.13 20.84 -2.40
CA HIS A 114 -39.95 22.24 -2.74
C HIS A 114 -41.30 22.95 -2.71
N ASP A 115 -41.26 24.25 -2.47
CA ASP A 115 -42.41 25.12 -2.62
C ASP A 115 -42.47 25.74 -4.02
N MET A 116 -43.65 26.24 -4.38
CA MET A 116 -43.84 27.08 -5.55
C MET A 116 -44.30 28.47 -5.12
N ASN A 117 -43.80 29.48 -5.83
CA ASN A 117 -44.14 30.87 -5.60
C ASN A 117 -44.43 31.61 -6.92
N ASP A 118 -45.60 32.23 -6.99
CA ASP A 118 -46.08 33.00 -8.15
C ASP A 118 -45.94 34.52 -8.01
N GLY A 119 -45.36 34.99 -6.90
CA GLY A 119 -45.24 36.40 -6.56
C GLY A 119 -46.22 36.92 -5.52
N ASP A 120 -47.27 36.16 -5.19
CA ASP A 120 -48.37 36.59 -4.31
C ASP A 120 -48.35 35.87 -2.94
N ASN A 121 -47.26 35.17 -2.62
CA ASN A 121 -47.17 34.32 -1.42
C ASN A 121 -47.36 35.08 -0.11
N ASN A 122 -47.06 36.38 -0.06
CA ASN A 122 -47.28 37.21 1.12
C ASN A 122 -48.76 37.49 1.44
N ILE A 123 -49.63 37.42 0.43
CA ILE A 123 -51.06 37.73 0.56
C ILE A 123 -51.89 36.45 0.49
N ALA A 124 -51.56 35.56 -0.45
CA ALA A 124 -52.32 34.36 -0.76
C ALA A 124 -51.71 33.07 -0.18
N GLY A 125 -50.51 33.12 0.39
CA GLY A 125 -49.76 31.95 0.87
C GLY A 125 -49.06 31.18 -0.26
N ILE A 126 -48.34 30.12 0.10
CA ILE A 126 -47.57 29.28 -0.85
C ILE A 126 -48.50 28.69 -1.93
N LEU A 127 -48.13 28.83 -3.21
CA LEU A 127 -48.93 28.36 -4.36
C LEU A 127 -49.18 26.84 -4.27
N GLY A 128 -48.12 26.07 -4.01
CA GLY A 128 -48.19 24.62 -3.90
C GLY A 128 -46.86 24.03 -3.46
N THR A 129 -46.84 22.72 -3.30
CA THR A 129 -45.65 21.98 -2.89
C THR A 129 -45.42 20.77 -3.77
N GLY A 130 -44.19 20.60 -4.25
CA GLY A 130 -43.74 19.41 -4.97
C GLY A 130 -43.01 18.44 -4.06
N THR A 131 -43.14 17.14 -4.30
CA THR A 131 -42.47 16.06 -3.57
C THR A 131 -41.98 15.00 -4.53
N LEU A 132 -40.66 14.81 -4.61
CA LEU A 132 -40.01 13.74 -5.36
C LEU A 132 -39.53 12.65 -4.39
N THR A 133 -39.81 11.39 -4.70
CA THR A 133 -39.35 10.25 -3.90
C THR A 133 -38.59 9.23 -4.74
N GLY A 134 -37.65 8.54 -4.11
CA GLY A 134 -36.87 7.50 -4.76
C GLY A 134 -35.97 6.74 -3.79
N LYS A 135 -35.05 5.97 -4.36
CA LYS A 135 -34.03 5.23 -3.61
C LYS A 135 -32.73 5.17 -4.38
N LEU A 136 -31.65 5.55 -3.72
CA LEU A 136 -30.29 5.25 -4.16
C LEU A 136 -29.97 3.80 -3.81
N ASN A 137 -29.49 3.06 -4.80
CA ASN A 137 -29.15 1.68 -4.59
C ASN A 137 -27.64 1.44 -4.68
N TYR A 138 -27.10 0.80 -3.65
CA TYR A 138 -25.69 0.43 -3.57
C TYR A 138 -25.50 -0.93 -2.89
N THR A 139 -24.33 -1.52 -3.11
CA THR A 139 -23.89 -2.74 -2.42
C THR A 139 -22.47 -2.57 -1.92
N THR A 140 -22.10 -3.27 -0.86
CA THR A 140 -20.74 -3.29 -0.33
C THR A 140 -20.16 -4.69 -0.36
N VAL A 141 -18.85 -4.79 -0.61
CA VAL A 141 -18.10 -6.04 -0.66
C VAL A 141 -16.78 -5.85 0.07
N SER A 142 -16.44 -6.77 0.97
CA SER A 142 -15.12 -6.78 1.62
C SER A 142 -14.08 -7.36 0.66
N ASN A 143 -12.90 -6.74 0.59
CA ASN A 143 -11.84 -7.17 -0.32
C ASN A 143 -10.83 -8.14 0.34
N GLY A 144 -10.98 -8.45 1.63
CA GLY A 144 -10.08 -9.37 2.35
C GLY A 144 -8.85 -8.73 2.97
N ASP A 145 -8.50 -7.50 2.57
CA ASP A 145 -7.37 -6.71 3.10
C ASP A 145 -7.83 -5.58 4.06
N GLY A 146 -9.11 -5.57 4.43
CA GLY A 146 -9.76 -4.55 5.24
C GLY A 146 -10.29 -3.35 4.47
N SER A 147 -10.02 -3.25 3.17
CA SER A 147 -10.71 -2.32 2.29
C SER A 147 -12.10 -2.84 1.90
N ILE A 148 -13.00 -1.90 1.60
CA ILE A 148 -14.38 -2.20 1.19
C ILE A 148 -14.64 -1.56 -0.16
N THR A 149 -15.24 -2.33 -1.07
CA THR A 149 -15.72 -1.84 -2.36
C THR A 149 -17.21 -1.50 -2.26
N VAL A 150 -17.57 -0.25 -2.50
CA VAL A 150 -18.96 0.22 -2.63
C VAL A 150 -19.30 0.36 -4.11
N LYS A 151 -20.38 -0.29 -4.55
CA LYS A 151 -20.92 -0.18 -5.91
C LYS A 151 -22.23 0.58 -5.86
N LEU A 152 -22.24 1.81 -6.38
CA LEU A 152 -23.44 2.63 -6.56
C LEU A 152 -24.00 2.30 -7.94
N TYR A 153 -25.01 1.43 -7.99
CA TYR A 153 -25.43 0.82 -9.24
C TYR A 153 -26.58 1.58 -9.89
N SER A 154 -27.59 2.03 -9.14
CA SER A 154 -28.74 2.72 -9.73
C SER A 154 -29.48 3.66 -8.77
N ILE A 155 -30.35 4.47 -9.35
CA ILE A 155 -31.39 5.23 -8.65
C ILE A 155 -32.74 4.69 -9.11
N ASP A 156 -33.60 4.31 -8.18
CA ASP A 156 -35.01 4.12 -8.45
C ASP A 156 -35.75 5.44 -8.19
N LEU A 157 -36.37 5.99 -9.22
CA LEU A 157 -37.24 7.16 -9.11
C LEU A 157 -38.68 6.67 -9.01
N TYR A 158 -39.35 6.94 -7.88
CA TYR A 158 -40.66 6.37 -7.59
C TYR A 158 -41.78 7.26 -8.12
N SER A 159 -41.91 8.47 -7.60
CA SER A 159 -42.98 9.39 -7.99
C SER A 159 -42.63 10.83 -7.76
N TYR A 160 -43.25 11.71 -8.55
CA TYR A 160 -43.34 13.14 -8.28
C TYR A 160 -44.79 13.52 -8.02
N GLN A 161 -45.06 14.10 -6.86
CA GLN A 161 -46.37 14.62 -6.48
C GLN A 161 -46.32 16.13 -6.37
N TYR A 162 -47.31 16.81 -6.94
CA TYR A 162 -47.54 18.23 -6.73
C TYR A 162 -48.89 18.44 -6.05
N THR A 163 -48.90 19.21 -4.96
CA THR A 163 -50.12 19.63 -4.26
C THR A 163 -50.34 21.12 -4.48
N SER A 164 -51.43 21.47 -5.16
CA SER A 164 -51.87 22.84 -5.31
C SER A 164 -52.63 23.28 -4.06
N ASN A 165 -52.21 24.39 -3.45
CA ASN A 165 -52.86 24.95 -2.27
C ASN A 165 -53.86 26.07 -2.65
N ARG A 166 -53.66 26.67 -3.82
CA ARG A 166 -54.48 27.75 -4.38
C ARG A 166 -54.29 27.88 -5.88
N LEU A 167 -55.11 28.72 -6.51
CA LEU A 167 -54.93 29.09 -7.92
C LEU A 167 -53.65 29.92 -8.11
N ASN A 168 -53.01 29.70 -9.26
CA ASN A 168 -51.86 30.43 -9.73
C ASN A 168 -52.30 31.80 -10.30
N HIS A 169 -51.78 32.89 -9.73
CA HIS A 169 -52.10 34.26 -10.12
C HIS A 169 -51.11 34.84 -11.14
N ALA A 170 -50.01 34.15 -11.44
CA ALA A 170 -49.02 34.64 -12.39
C ALA A 170 -49.54 34.64 -13.84
N VAL A 171 -49.06 35.62 -14.61
CA VAL A 171 -49.36 35.75 -16.04
C VAL A 171 -48.73 34.62 -16.85
N ASN A 172 -47.49 34.25 -16.54
CA ASN A 172 -46.83 33.08 -17.11
C ASN A 172 -46.98 31.91 -16.15
N GLN A 173 -47.72 30.87 -16.50
CA GLN A 173 -47.96 29.69 -15.65
C GLN A 173 -47.20 28.46 -16.13
N ASN A 174 -46.05 28.59 -16.81
CA ASN A 174 -45.28 27.45 -17.27
C ASN A 174 -44.28 27.01 -16.21
N LEU A 175 -44.72 26.22 -15.24
CA LEU A 175 -43.82 25.61 -14.25
C LEU A 175 -43.17 24.37 -14.84
N ASN A 176 -41.87 24.22 -14.62
CA ASN A 176 -41.14 23.05 -15.04
C ASN A 176 -40.34 22.45 -13.88
N PHE A 177 -40.49 21.15 -13.69
CA PHE A 177 -39.71 20.40 -12.71
C PHE A 177 -38.83 19.43 -13.47
N HIS A 178 -37.53 19.43 -13.19
CA HIS A 178 -36.54 18.62 -13.86
C HIS A 178 -35.67 17.87 -12.86
N VAL A 179 -35.27 16.66 -13.22
CA VAL A 179 -34.34 15.84 -12.44
C VAL A 179 -33.26 15.34 -13.38
N TYR A 180 -32.01 15.49 -12.98
CA TYR A 180 -30.85 15.05 -13.73
C TYR A 180 -29.97 14.10 -12.91
N THR A 181 -29.28 13.19 -13.59
CA THR A 181 -28.10 12.53 -13.01
C THR A 181 -26.98 13.55 -12.79
N ILE A 182 -26.01 13.22 -11.95
CA ILE A 182 -24.81 14.06 -11.74
C ILE A 182 -24.00 14.32 -13.02
N ASP A 183 -24.07 13.43 -14.01
CA ASP A 183 -23.41 13.59 -15.31
C ASP A 183 -24.20 14.50 -16.27
N GLY A 184 -25.28 15.16 -15.78
CA GLY A 184 -26.09 16.11 -16.54
C GLY A 184 -27.18 15.51 -17.42
N VAL A 185 -27.39 14.18 -17.37
CA VAL A 185 -28.46 13.51 -18.13
C VAL A 185 -29.81 13.73 -17.47
N GLU A 186 -30.77 14.29 -18.21
CA GLU A 186 -32.16 14.44 -17.75
C GLU A 186 -32.85 13.07 -17.64
N ILE A 187 -33.42 12.80 -16.46
CA ILE A 187 -34.06 11.50 -16.15
C ILE A 187 -35.55 11.62 -15.91
N TYR A 188 -36.03 12.82 -15.58
CA TYR A 188 -37.45 13.12 -15.43
C TYR A 188 -37.71 14.62 -15.64
N SER A 189 -38.86 14.94 -16.24
CA SER A 189 -39.34 16.30 -16.36
C SER A 189 -40.86 16.33 -16.26
N ASN A 190 -41.45 17.36 -15.66
CA ASN A 190 -42.89 17.59 -15.64
C ASN A 190 -43.22 19.06 -15.90
N LEU A 191 -44.17 19.31 -16.80
CA LEU A 191 -44.66 20.65 -17.10
C LEU A 191 -46.10 20.79 -16.60
N HIS A 192 -46.38 21.81 -15.80
CA HIS A 192 -47.72 22.06 -15.25
C HIS A 192 -47.95 23.55 -14.97
N ASN A 193 -49.19 23.91 -14.65
CA ASN A 193 -49.61 25.30 -14.41
C ASN A 193 -49.82 25.67 -12.94
N GLY A 194 -49.55 24.75 -12.02
CA GLY A 194 -49.70 24.94 -10.58
C GLY A 194 -51.13 24.97 -10.05
N ASN A 195 -52.15 24.92 -10.92
CA ASN A 195 -53.55 25.08 -10.50
C ASN A 195 -54.21 23.79 -9.99
N ASN A 196 -53.63 22.62 -10.27
CA ASN A 196 -54.21 21.33 -9.90
C ASN A 196 -53.16 20.44 -9.25
N SER A 197 -53.56 19.72 -8.21
CA SER A 197 -52.75 18.65 -7.62
C SER A 197 -52.68 17.45 -8.57
N PHE A 198 -51.52 16.80 -8.63
CA PHE A 198 -51.33 15.57 -9.37
C PHE A 198 -50.27 14.68 -8.73
N THR A 199 -50.21 13.43 -9.18
CA THR A 199 -49.14 12.51 -8.83
C THR A 199 -48.75 11.76 -10.09
N ASP A 200 -47.49 11.87 -10.45
CA ASP A 200 -46.89 11.12 -11.54
C ASP A 200 -46.11 9.95 -10.96
N VAL A 201 -46.45 8.74 -11.38
CA VAL A 201 -45.77 7.50 -10.97
C VAL A 201 -44.70 7.22 -11.99
N ILE A 202 -43.45 7.48 -11.64
CA ILE A 202 -42.31 7.41 -12.53
C ILE A 202 -41.80 5.98 -12.65
N ASN A 203 -41.62 5.30 -11.51
CA ASN A 203 -41.14 3.91 -11.39
C ASN A 203 -40.02 3.54 -12.37
N ARG A 204 -38.96 4.35 -12.41
CA ARG A 204 -37.85 4.20 -13.35
C ARG A 204 -36.54 3.91 -12.61
N ASN A 205 -35.83 2.90 -13.07
CA ASN A 205 -34.46 2.61 -12.63
C ASN A 205 -33.46 3.30 -13.57
N ILE A 206 -32.55 4.08 -13.00
CA ILE A 206 -31.50 4.82 -13.71
C ILE A 206 -30.15 4.25 -13.28
N LEU A 207 -29.36 3.75 -14.23
CA LEU A 207 -28.03 3.20 -13.92
C LEU A 207 -27.02 4.32 -13.66
N LEU A 208 -26.21 4.14 -12.60
CA LEU A 208 -25.08 5.01 -12.26
C LEU A 208 -23.72 4.34 -12.53
N ASN A 209 -23.61 3.03 -12.25
CA ASN A 209 -22.42 2.21 -12.45
C ASN A 209 -21.11 2.82 -11.89
N LYS A 210 -21.16 3.46 -10.72
CA LYS A 210 -19.97 4.03 -10.05
C LYS A 210 -19.43 3.03 -9.02
N VAL A 211 -18.11 2.92 -8.93
CA VAL A 211 -17.43 1.98 -8.03
C VAL A 211 -16.36 2.73 -7.24
N TYR A 212 -16.38 2.56 -5.92
CA TYR A 212 -15.44 3.19 -5.00
C TYR A 212 -14.80 2.12 -4.13
N THR A 213 -13.47 2.06 -4.11
CA THR A 213 -12.71 1.21 -3.18
C THR A 213 -12.19 2.09 -2.06
N ILE A 214 -12.55 1.76 -0.82
CA ILE A 214 -12.31 2.58 0.35
C ILE A 214 -11.35 1.81 1.27
N ALA A 215 -10.14 2.33 1.45
CA ALA A 215 -9.17 1.78 2.40
C ALA A 215 -9.71 1.81 3.84
N ALA A 216 -9.16 0.97 4.72
CA ALA A 216 -9.54 0.93 6.13
C ALA A 216 -9.41 2.33 6.78
N GLY A 217 -10.47 2.78 7.47
CA GLY A 217 -10.54 4.11 8.10
C GLY A 217 -10.76 5.28 7.14
N ALA A 218 -10.81 5.05 5.82
CA ALA A 218 -11.00 6.10 4.82
C ALA A 218 -12.49 6.35 4.48
N SER A 219 -12.74 7.41 3.71
CA SER A 219 -14.07 7.79 3.23
C SER A 219 -14.03 8.16 1.75
N THR A 220 -15.15 8.02 1.05
CA THR A 220 -15.31 8.54 -0.32
C THR A 220 -15.36 10.06 -0.36
N GLY A 221 -15.64 10.72 0.77
CA GLY A 221 -16.12 12.09 0.77
C GLY A 221 -17.51 12.20 0.13
N ASP A 222 -17.91 13.44 -0.19
CA ASP A 222 -19.22 13.76 -0.74
C ASP A 222 -19.33 13.37 -2.22
N ILE A 223 -20.31 12.53 -2.54
CA ILE A 223 -20.67 12.09 -3.89
C ILE A 223 -22.04 12.66 -4.23
N GLY A 224 -22.12 13.54 -5.22
CA GLY A 224 -23.39 13.96 -5.79
C GLY A 224 -24.04 12.84 -6.59
N VAL A 225 -25.32 12.54 -6.34
CA VAL A 225 -26.03 11.42 -7.01
C VAL A 225 -27.10 11.86 -7.99
N LEU A 226 -27.79 12.97 -7.71
CA LEU A 226 -28.77 13.58 -8.63
C LEU A 226 -28.89 15.07 -8.33
N THR A 227 -29.34 15.82 -9.32
CA THR A 227 -29.75 17.22 -9.18
C THR A 227 -31.21 17.40 -9.56
N ILE A 228 -31.84 18.40 -8.96
CA ILE A 228 -33.25 18.76 -9.15
C ILE A 228 -33.29 20.24 -9.46
N ASP A 229 -33.98 20.59 -10.54
CA ASP A 229 -34.21 21.97 -10.92
C ASP A 229 -35.72 22.20 -11.02
N ASP A 230 -36.25 23.11 -10.21
CA ASP A 230 -37.59 23.65 -10.38
C ASP A 230 -37.45 25.02 -11.04
N ASN A 231 -37.68 25.10 -12.36
CA ASN A 231 -37.54 26.36 -13.09
C ASN A 231 -38.90 26.97 -13.44
N TRP A 232 -39.04 28.25 -13.12
CA TRP A 232 -40.20 29.03 -13.52
C TRP A 232 -39.89 30.52 -13.59
N ILE A 233 -40.19 31.27 -12.53
CA ILE A 233 -39.82 32.69 -12.37
C ILE A 233 -38.52 32.78 -11.56
N TYR A 234 -38.37 31.91 -10.55
CA TYR A 234 -37.15 31.73 -9.77
C TYR A 234 -36.81 30.26 -9.74
N ASN A 235 -35.54 29.95 -9.98
CA ASN A 235 -35.10 28.57 -10.05
C ASN A 235 -34.56 28.15 -8.69
N THR A 236 -35.17 27.14 -8.09
CA THR A 236 -34.57 26.45 -6.95
C THR A 236 -33.88 25.20 -7.41
N HIS A 237 -32.72 24.95 -6.81
CA HIS A 237 -31.87 23.83 -7.16
C HIS A 237 -31.66 22.95 -5.93
N GLY A 238 -31.71 21.65 -6.13
CA GLY A 238 -31.37 20.65 -5.12
C GLY A 238 -30.34 19.67 -5.65
N GLN A 239 -29.54 19.13 -4.75
CA GLN A 239 -28.63 18.05 -5.03
C GLN A 239 -28.66 17.06 -3.88
N ALA A 240 -28.80 15.77 -4.19
CA ALA A 240 -28.59 14.70 -3.21
C ALA A 240 -27.12 14.30 -3.19
N ILE A 241 -26.58 14.17 -1.97
CA ILE A 241 -25.19 13.86 -1.72
C ILE A 241 -25.12 12.67 -0.76
N VAL A 242 -24.24 11.73 -1.05
CA VAL A 242 -23.95 10.57 -0.21
C VAL A 242 -22.46 10.45 0.02
N GLY A 243 -22.05 9.93 1.18
CA GLY A 243 -20.68 9.55 1.47
C GLY A 243 -20.65 8.18 2.15
N PHE A 244 -19.59 7.43 1.90
CA PHE A 244 -19.36 6.14 2.52
C PHE A 244 -18.02 6.17 3.26
N THR A 245 -18.03 5.75 4.51
CA THR A 245 -16.83 5.65 5.35
C THR A 245 -16.62 4.21 5.75
N ASN A 246 -15.41 3.70 5.52
CA ASN A 246 -15.01 2.37 5.95
C ASN A 246 -14.54 2.44 7.42
N PRO A 247 -15.30 1.87 8.38
CA PRO A 247 -14.94 1.91 9.80
C PRO A 247 -13.88 0.86 10.17
N ASN A 248 -13.46 -0.01 9.25
CA ASN A 248 -12.48 -1.05 9.54
C ASN A 248 -11.18 -0.40 10.05
N GLN A 249 -10.60 -1.00 11.07
CA GLN A 249 -9.29 -0.62 11.60
C GLN A 249 -8.43 -1.87 11.71
N LEU A 250 -7.20 -1.77 11.22
CA LEU A 250 -6.24 -2.85 11.33
C LEU A 250 -5.92 -3.08 12.82
N PRO A 251 -6.20 -4.26 13.38
CA PRO A 251 -5.98 -4.49 14.80
C PRO A 251 -4.48 -4.62 15.10
N THR A 252 -4.11 -4.23 16.32
CA THR A 252 -2.77 -4.46 16.88
C THR A 252 -2.89 -5.03 18.28
N ALA A 253 -1.89 -5.79 18.72
CA ALA A 253 -1.81 -6.28 20.10
C ALA A 253 -0.39 -6.15 20.66
N THR A 254 -0.29 -6.10 21.98
CA THR A 254 0.98 -6.04 22.69
C THR A 254 1.07 -7.20 23.67
N LEU A 255 1.99 -8.12 23.42
CA LEU A 255 2.30 -9.25 24.29
C LEU A 255 3.44 -8.91 25.24
N HIS A 256 3.57 -9.64 26.33
CA HIS A 256 4.60 -9.43 27.33
C HIS A 256 5.71 -10.48 27.23
N SER A 257 6.96 -10.07 27.41
CA SER A 257 8.14 -10.94 27.56
C SER A 257 8.90 -10.60 28.85
N VAL A 258 9.87 -11.43 29.24
CA VAL A 258 10.70 -11.23 30.44
C VAL A 258 12.18 -11.55 30.16
N GLU A 259 13.06 -11.22 31.10
CA GLU A 259 14.45 -11.70 31.10
C GLU A 259 14.55 -13.15 31.53
N ALA A 260 15.53 -13.88 31.00
CA ALA A 260 15.82 -15.25 31.41
C ALA A 260 16.16 -15.29 32.92
N PRO A 261 15.78 -16.37 33.64
CA PRO A 261 16.18 -16.54 35.03
C PRO A 261 17.70 -16.70 35.13
N ILE A 262 18.32 -16.12 36.17
CA ILE A 262 19.76 -16.19 36.37
C ILE A 262 20.13 -17.61 36.83
N ASN A 263 21.22 -18.16 36.30
CA ASN A 263 21.72 -19.47 36.72
C ASN A 263 22.10 -19.47 38.22
N PRO A 264 21.77 -20.53 38.97
CA PRO A 264 22.16 -20.62 40.37
C PRO A 264 23.70 -20.61 40.50
N PRO A 265 24.25 -19.94 41.53
CA PRO A 265 25.70 -19.81 41.71
C PRO A 265 26.37 -21.18 41.78
N ALA A 266 27.50 -21.32 41.05
CA ALA A 266 28.31 -22.52 41.10
C ALA A 266 28.87 -22.69 42.52
N VAL A 267 28.65 -23.85 43.14
CA VAL A 267 29.28 -24.20 44.41
C VAL A 267 30.75 -24.54 44.10
N GLU A 268 31.67 -23.60 44.32
CA GLU A 268 33.10 -23.86 44.23
C GLU A 268 33.54 -24.84 45.32
N VAL A 269 34.01 -26.03 44.91
CA VAL A 269 34.76 -26.93 45.79
C VAL A 269 36.24 -26.53 45.71
N GLN A 270 36.75 -25.86 46.73
CA GLN A 270 38.15 -25.43 46.77
C GLN A 270 39.08 -26.58 47.17
N ALA A 271 40.07 -26.89 46.32
CA ALA A 271 41.25 -27.68 46.67
C ALA A 271 42.48 -26.76 46.63
N GLU A 272 43.24 -26.72 47.72
CA GLU A 272 44.32 -25.77 47.97
C GLU A 272 45.67 -26.26 47.38
N LEU A 273 46.35 -25.41 46.60
CA LEU A 273 47.71 -25.65 46.08
C LEU A 273 48.63 -24.44 46.38
N VAL A 274 49.85 -24.76 46.82
CA VAL A 274 50.83 -23.85 47.45
C VAL A 274 51.51 -22.88 46.46
N LYS A 275 51.76 -21.66 46.93
CA LYS A 275 52.29 -20.46 46.25
C LYS A 275 53.67 -20.59 45.57
N ALA A 276 53.86 -19.82 44.49
CA ALA A 276 55.14 -19.21 44.09
C ALA A 276 54.94 -17.77 43.57
N SER A 277 56.00 -16.96 43.63
CA SER A 277 56.05 -15.49 43.67
C SER A 277 55.99 -14.74 42.32
N ASN A 278 55.49 -13.50 42.40
CA ASN A 278 55.40 -12.48 41.33
C ASN A 278 56.74 -11.77 41.04
N PRO A 279 56.94 -11.22 39.83
CA PRO A 279 57.23 -9.78 39.77
C PRO A 279 56.44 -8.99 38.69
N ASP A 280 56.06 -7.79 39.13
CA ASP A 280 55.74 -6.49 38.51
C ASP A 280 55.07 -6.31 37.14
N LYS A 281 54.02 -5.47 37.22
CA LYS A 281 53.11 -4.92 36.20
C LYS A 281 53.78 -3.86 35.32
N PRO A 282 53.52 -3.87 34.01
CA PRO A 282 52.93 -2.68 33.38
C PRO A 282 51.64 -3.00 32.59
N GLU A 283 50.64 -2.13 32.75
CA GLU A 283 49.54 -1.88 31.79
C GLU A 283 50.12 -1.23 30.51
N LEU A 284 49.61 -1.41 29.29
CA LEU A 284 48.22 -1.20 28.85
C LEU A 284 47.85 -2.10 27.64
N VAL A 285 46.54 -2.22 27.47
CA VAL A 285 45.74 -3.13 26.65
C VAL A 285 45.64 -2.74 25.17
N LEU A 286 45.64 -3.74 24.28
CA LEU A 286 44.99 -3.70 22.95
C LEU A 286 44.23 -5.02 22.77
N GLN A 287 42.97 -5.05 23.20
CA GLN A 287 42.00 -6.05 22.76
C GLN A 287 41.46 -5.60 21.40
N LYS A 288 41.30 -6.58 20.51
CA LYS A 288 40.70 -6.48 19.17
C LYS A 288 39.68 -5.35 19.04
N VAL A 289 39.82 -4.59 17.95
CA VAL A 289 38.71 -3.86 17.35
C VAL A 289 37.70 -4.92 16.89
N ASN A 290 36.55 -4.99 17.56
CA ASN A 290 35.41 -5.74 17.05
C ASN A 290 34.83 -4.98 15.84
N GLU A 291 34.48 -5.72 14.80
CA GLU A 291 33.67 -5.25 13.68
C GLU A 291 32.42 -4.54 14.22
N ALA A 292 32.03 -3.44 13.58
CA ALA A 292 30.85 -2.71 13.99
C ALA A 292 29.59 -3.57 13.78
N PRO A 293 28.58 -3.47 14.66
CA PRO A 293 27.35 -4.22 14.54
C PRO A 293 26.59 -3.83 13.27
N ASP A 294 25.96 -4.85 12.63
CA ASP A 294 24.91 -4.65 11.64
C ASP A 294 23.92 -3.58 12.18
N PRO A 295 23.48 -2.62 11.36
CA PRO A 295 22.58 -1.57 11.73
C PRO A 295 21.23 -2.20 11.98
N GLN A 296 20.63 -1.74 13.05
CA GLN A 296 19.24 -2.03 13.33
C GLN A 296 18.36 -1.28 12.33
N LYS A 297 17.78 -2.00 11.37
CA LYS A 297 16.57 -1.53 10.68
C LYS A 297 15.46 -1.42 11.72
N THR A 298 14.95 -0.20 11.90
CA THR A 298 13.75 0.03 12.72
C THR A 298 12.55 -0.14 11.78
N PRO A 299 11.59 -1.05 12.03
CA PRO A 299 10.40 -1.13 11.20
C PRO A 299 9.57 0.14 11.38
N LEU A 300 9.34 0.89 10.30
CA LEU A 300 8.39 1.99 10.30
C LEU A 300 6.97 1.43 10.37
N LYS A 301 6.16 2.03 11.25
CA LYS A 301 4.75 1.72 11.44
C LYS A 301 3.96 1.95 10.15
N ASN A 302 3.17 0.95 9.78
CA ASN A 302 2.14 1.05 8.74
C ASN A 302 1.21 2.25 9.00
N ASN A 303 1.15 3.17 8.02
CA ASN A 303 0.15 4.23 7.76
C ASN A 303 0.75 5.64 7.55
N LEU A 304 1.52 5.83 6.48
CA LEU A 304 1.82 7.16 5.96
C LEU A 304 1.31 7.29 4.52
N THR A 305 0.04 7.66 4.35
CA THR A 305 -0.35 8.42 3.14
C THR A 305 0.28 9.80 3.25
N ALA A 306 1.56 9.86 2.89
CA ALA A 306 2.28 11.10 2.71
C ALA A 306 1.58 11.90 1.61
N SER A 307 1.27 13.16 1.89
CA SER A 307 0.62 14.03 0.93
C SER A 307 0.99 15.47 1.25
N TYR A 308 1.19 16.27 0.21
CA TYR A 308 1.55 17.68 0.31
C TYR A 308 0.43 18.53 -0.25
N HIS A 309 0.41 19.81 0.12
CA HIS A 309 -0.63 20.73 -0.32
C HIS A 309 -0.25 21.34 -1.69
N LEU A 310 -0.98 20.94 -2.73
CA LEU A 310 -1.09 21.71 -3.97
C LEU A 310 -2.23 22.73 -3.78
N ASN A 311 -1.91 23.93 -3.31
CA ASN A 311 -2.90 24.94 -2.92
C ASN A 311 -3.84 24.42 -1.81
N GLU A 312 -5.16 24.39 -2.01
CA GLU A 312 -6.14 23.85 -1.04
C GLU A 312 -6.28 22.31 -1.10
N TYR A 313 -5.67 21.65 -2.09
CA TYR A 313 -5.81 20.22 -2.34
C TYR A 313 -4.64 19.40 -1.77
N LYS A 314 -4.94 18.23 -1.20
CA LYS A 314 -3.94 17.31 -0.66
C LYS A 314 -3.59 16.27 -1.73
N ILE A 315 -2.37 16.31 -2.26
CA ILE A 315 -1.91 15.36 -3.30
C ILE A 315 -1.13 14.23 -2.64
N PRO A 316 -1.49 12.96 -2.87
CA PRO A 316 -0.70 11.83 -2.39
C PRO A 316 0.68 11.81 -3.03
N LEU A 317 1.70 11.71 -2.19
CA LEU A 317 3.05 11.37 -2.59
C LEU A 317 3.16 9.85 -2.61
N THR A 318 3.54 9.31 -3.76
CA THR A 318 3.75 7.88 -3.94
C THR A 318 5.17 7.65 -4.43
N THR A 319 5.85 6.67 -3.84
CA THR A 319 7.12 6.15 -4.32
C THR A 319 6.93 4.75 -4.86
N VAL A 320 7.81 4.34 -5.78
CA VAL A 320 7.80 2.98 -6.33
C VAL A 320 9.20 2.40 -6.22
N LYS A 321 9.27 1.18 -5.71
CA LYS A 321 10.49 0.38 -5.77
C LYS A 321 10.32 -0.76 -6.75
N ASP A 322 11.32 -0.96 -7.59
CA ASP A 322 11.44 -2.13 -8.46
C ASP A 322 12.85 -2.71 -8.35
N VAL A 323 13.01 -3.95 -8.79
CA VAL A 323 14.30 -4.63 -8.93
C VAL A 323 14.39 -5.16 -10.35
N LEU A 324 15.40 -4.69 -11.09
CA LEU A 324 15.60 -5.04 -12.49
C LEU A 324 16.88 -5.86 -12.67
N ASN A 325 16.91 -6.67 -13.72
CA ASN A 325 18.17 -7.23 -14.24
C ASN A 325 18.88 -6.23 -15.17
N ASP A 326 20.08 -6.57 -15.64
CA ASP A 326 20.89 -5.75 -16.57
C ASP A 326 20.19 -5.40 -17.89
N ASN A 327 19.15 -6.15 -18.29
CA ASN A 327 18.34 -5.86 -19.49
C ASN A 327 17.20 -4.86 -19.20
N GLY A 328 17.08 -4.37 -17.98
CA GLY A 328 16.02 -3.45 -17.54
C GLY A 328 14.65 -4.12 -17.35
N ILE A 329 14.61 -5.44 -17.16
CA ILE A 329 13.37 -6.21 -16.95
C ILE A 329 13.16 -6.40 -15.45
N SER A 330 11.94 -6.13 -14.95
CA SER A 330 11.59 -6.38 -13.55
C SER A 330 11.67 -7.87 -13.22
N ILE A 331 12.33 -8.14 -12.10
CA ILE A 331 12.53 -9.47 -11.53
C ILE A 331 11.96 -9.55 -10.11
N ASN A 332 11.05 -8.64 -9.74
CA ASN A 332 10.35 -8.72 -8.45
C ASN A 332 9.53 -10.01 -8.36
N ASN A 333 9.63 -10.72 -7.24
CA ASN A 333 9.16 -12.10 -7.02
C ASN A 333 9.80 -13.14 -7.96
N GLY A 334 10.87 -12.76 -8.66
CA GLY A 334 11.61 -13.60 -9.59
C GLY A 334 12.92 -14.11 -8.99
N THR A 335 13.78 -14.64 -9.86
CA THR A 335 15.07 -15.22 -9.50
C THR A 335 16.22 -14.36 -10.01
N LEU A 336 17.25 -14.18 -9.18
CA LEU A 336 18.55 -13.62 -9.56
C LEU A 336 19.63 -14.58 -9.10
N GLN A 337 20.51 -15.03 -9.99
CA GLN A 337 21.54 -16.00 -9.64
C GLN A 337 22.66 -15.34 -8.82
N LYS A 338 23.37 -16.14 -8.05
CA LYS A 338 24.60 -15.67 -7.39
C LYS A 338 25.61 -15.21 -8.46
N GLU A 339 26.33 -14.13 -8.15
CA GLU A 339 27.28 -13.40 -9.00
C GLU A 339 26.64 -12.57 -10.13
N GLU A 340 25.32 -12.65 -10.33
CA GLU A 340 24.61 -11.75 -11.25
C GLU A 340 24.47 -10.34 -10.66
N THR A 341 24.35 -9.39 -11.58
CA THR A 341 24.10 -7.99 -11.26
C THR A 341 22.60 -7.71 -11.26
N GLY A 342 22.15 -6.92 -10.27
CA GLY A 342 20.80 -6.38 -10.22
C GLY A 342 20.81 -4.87 -10.02
N HIS A 343 19.65 -4.28 -10.25
CA HIS A 343 19.41 -2.85 -10.17
C HIS A 343 18.18 -2.57 -9.30
N TYR A 344 18.36 -1.97 -8.12
CA TYR A 344 17.22 -1.44 -7.36
C TYR A 344 16.87 -0.06 -7.89
N ILE A 345 15.62 0.09 -8.33
CA ILE A 345 15.08 1.33 -8.84
C ILE A 345 14.23 1.99 -7.75
N LEU A 346 14.65 3.17 -7.32
CA LEU A 346 13.99 3.98 -6.31
C LEU A 346 13.35 5.18 -7.02
N GLU A 347 12.08 5.06 -7.37
CA GLU A 347 11.30 6.16 -7.93
C GLU A 347 10.77 7.05 -6.82
N GLY A 348 11.33 8.25 -6.69
CA GLY A 348 10.93 9.24 -5.71
C GLY A 348 9.54 9.80 -5.99
N ALA A 349 8.94 10.42 -4.97
CA ALA A 349 7.61 10.98 -5.10
C ALA A 349 7.60 12.20 -6.04
N LYS A 350 6.55 12.30 -6.86
CA LYS A 350 6.35 13.45 -7.74
C LYS A 350 5.81 14.65 -6.94
N VAL A 351 6.52 15.76 -7.04
CA VAL A 351 6.06 17.08 -6.60
C VAL A 351 5.54 17.81 -7.83
N GLU A 352 4.29 18.25 -7.80
CA GLU A 352 3.65 18.94 -8.91
C GLU A 352 3.90 20.44 -8.87
N ALA A 353 3.92 21.02 -10.06
CA ALA A 353 3.96 22.45 -10.28
C ALA A 353 2.84 23.16 -9.52
N HIS A 354 3.10 24.41 -9.15
CA HIS A 354 2.21 25.31 -8.43
C HIS A 354 1.84 24.85 -7.01
N GLY A 355 2.67 23.98 -6.41
CA GLY A 355 2.58 23.58 -5.00
C GLY A 355 2.46 24.79 -4.07
N LYS A 356 1.64 24.73 -3.01
CA LYS A 356 1.51 25.85 -2.07
C LYS A 356 2.85 26.14 -1.41
N ASP A 357 3.44 25.10 -0.85
CA ASP A 357 4.68 25.16 -0.08
C ASP A 357 5.91 24.94 -0.97
N ASN A 358 7.09 25.33 -0.51
CA ASN A 358 8.35 25.20 -1.24
C ASN A 358 9.06 23.90 -0.84
N LEU A 359 9.48 23.10 -1.83
CA LEU A 359 10.29 21.91 -1.59
C LEU A 359 11.69 22.32 -1.08
N VAL A 360 12.06 21.89 0.12
CA VAL A 360 13.35 22.24 0.75
C VAL A 360 14.22 21.02 1.07
N LYS A 361 13.66 19.81 0.98
CA LYS A 361 14.38 18.54 1.17
C LYS A 361 13.80 17.48 0.23
N TYR A 362 14.65 16.67 -0.36
CA TYR A 362 14.27 15.54 -1.20
C TYR A 362 15.37 14.49 -1.15
N ASP A 363 15.29 13.59 -0.18
CA ASP A 363 16.35 12.62 0.11
C ASP A 363 15.84 11.19 -0.06
N PHE A 364 16.74 10.24 -0.29
CA PHE A 364 16.45 8.82 -0.40
C PHE A 364 17.22 8.06 0.66
N GLU A 365 16.56 7.16 1.37
CA GLU A 365 17.17 6.26 2.33
C GLU A 365 16.78 4.82 2.05
N ASP A 366 17.77 3.97 1.85
CA ASP A 366 17.64 2.54 1.54
C ASP A 366 18.62 1.77 2.43
N TYR A 367 18.29 0.52 2.73
CA TYR A 367 19.17 -0.36 3.47
C TYR A 367 19.33 -1.66 2.71
N LEU A 368 20.43 -1.77 1.95
CA LEU A 368 20.77 -2.98 1.23
C LEU A 368 21.03 -4.13 2.20
N ASP A 369 20.63 -5.33 1.80
CA ASP A 369 20.99 -6.55 2.53
C ASP A 369 22.44 -6.91 2.22
N VAL A 370 23.38 -6.40 3.03
CA VAL A 370 24.83 -6.60 2.84
C VAL A 370 25.27 -8.06 2.90
N LYS A 371 24.43 -8.98 3.38
CA LYS A 371 24.72 -10.43 3.37
C LYS A 371 24.51 -11.03 1.98
N HIS A 372 23.58 -10.47 1.20
CA HIS A 372 23.21 -10.99 -0.10
C HIS A 372 23.57 -10.07 -1.26
N ASP A 373 23.64 -8.76 -1.06
CA ASP A 373 23.88 -7.78 -2.12
C ASP A 373 25.11 -6.91 -1.82
N GLU A 374 26.07 -6.93 -2.74
CA GLU A 374 27.25 -6.07 -2.71
C GLU A 374 27.00 -4.81 -3.55
N TYR A 375 26.98 -3.65 -2.91
CA TYR A 375 26.81 -2.35 -3.57
C TYR A 375 27.93 -2.04 -4.59
N LYS A 376 27.56 -1.61 -5.80
CA LYS A 376 28.50 -1.29 -6.90
C LYS A 376 28.42 0.16 -7.40
N GLY A 377 27.55 0.97 -6.83
CA GLY A 377 27.37 2.37 -7.24
C GLY A 377 25.92 2.71 -7.48
N TYR A 378 25.67 3.97 -7.82
CA TYR A 378 24.34 4.47 -8.13
C TYR A 378 24.40 5.52 -9.24
N HIS A 379 23.24 5.78 -9.83
CA HIS A 379 22.99 6.99 -10.62
C HIS A 379 21.67 7.61 -10.20
N ILE A 380 21.55 8.92 -10.39
CA ILE A 380 20.32 9.66 -10.11
C ILE A 380 19.90 10.45 -11.35
N TYR A 381 18.61 10.37 -11.69
CA TYR A 381 18.05 10.97 -12.90
C TYR A 381 16.80 11.79 -12.60
N ALA A 382 16.57 12.83 -13.39
CA ALA A 382 15.27 13.50 -13.44
C ALA A 382 14.23 12.61 -14.14
N MET A 383 13.04 12.45 -13.57
CA MET A 383 11.94 11.72 -14.23
C MET A 383 11.02 12.62 -15.04
N VAL A 384 10.92 13.88 -14.64
CA VAL A 384 10.16 14.93 -15.33
C VAL A 384 11.11 16.05 -15.77
N PRO A 385 10.74 16.88 -16.76
CA PRO A 385 11.46 18.11 -17.03
C PRO A 385 11.42 19.03 -15.80
N ILE A 386 12.56 19.56 -15.38
CA ILE A 386 12.69 20.47 -14.23
C ILE A 386 13.09 21.85 -14.74
N THR A 387 12.22 22.84 -14.54
CA THR A 387 12.47 24.24 -14.88
C THR A 387 13.03 24.96 -13.66
N LEU A 388 14.15 25.65 -13.85
CA LEU A 388 14.77 26.50 -12.83
C LEU A 388 14.26 27.94 -12.94
N LYS A 389 14.41 28.72 -11.87
CA LYS A 389 13.95 30.12 -11.77
C LYS A 389 14.57 31.05 -12.82
N ASP A 390 15.73 30.70 -13.38
CA ASP A 390 16.38 31.45 -14.47
C ASP A 390 15.86 31.06 -15.86
N GLY A 391 14.93 30.12 -15.95
CA GLY A 391 14.36 29.58 -17.19
C GLY A 391 15.12 28.39 -17.78
N THR A 392 16.21 27.94 -17.16
CA THR A 392 16.92 26.73 -17.58
C THR A 392 16.04 25.51 -17.38
N VAL A 393 15.98 24.61 -18.38
CA VAL A 393 15.23 23.36 -18.30
C VAL A 393 16.18 22.16 -18.29
N ILE A 394 16.21 21.45 -17.17
CA ILE A 394 16.81 20.12 -17.05
C ILE A 394 15.81 19.12 -17.63
N LYS A 395 16.22 18.38 -18.66
CA LYS A 395 15.32 17.45 -19.36
C LYS A 395 15.03 16.20 -18.51
N SER A 396 13.87 15.59 -18.71
CA SER A 396 13.62 14.23 -18.23
C SER A 396 14.72 13.29 -18.74
N GLY A 397 15.18 12.39 -17.87
CA GLY A 397 16.30 11.48 -18.08
C GLY A 397 17.68 12.11 -17.87
N ALA A 398 17.78 13.42 -17.56
CA ALA A 398 19.07 14.04 -17.29
C ALA A 398 19.66 13.55 -15.96
N ASP A 399 20.99 13.45 -15.94
CA ASP A 399 21.76 13.10 -14.75
C ASP A 399 21.73 14.25 -13.74
N LEU A 400 21.43 13.94 -12.48
CA LEU A 400 21.38 14.88 -11.36
C LEU A 400 22.55 14.73 -10.37
N GLN A 401 23.56 13.91 -10.69
CA GLN A 401 24.67 13.58 -9.81
C GLN A 401 25.40 14.82 -9.25
N ALA A 402 25.52 15.89 -10.05
CA ALA A 402 26.14 17.15 -9.62
C ALA A 402 25.35 17.90 -8.54
N TYR A 403 24.06 17.57 -8.37
CA TYR A 403 23.14 18.21 -7.44
C TYR A 403 22.82 17.33 -6.22
N ALA A 404 23.48 16.20 -6.08
CA ALA A 404 23.23 15.24 -5.00
C ALA A 404 24.52 14.79 -4.33
N GLN A 405 24.41 14.35 -3.08
CA GLN A 405 25.49 13.73 -2.32
C GLN A 405 25.00 12.41 -1.75
N ALA A 406 25.79 11.35 -1.92
CA ALA A 406 25.47 10.03 -1.39
C ALA A 406 26.47 9.59 -0.33
N ILE A 407 25.96 8.88 0.66
CA ILE A 407 26.74 8.18 1.68
C ILE A 407 26.26 6.73 1.65
N TYR A 408 27.21 5.79 1.59
CA TYR A 408 26.95 4.37 1.76
C TYR A 408 27.82 3.85 2.90
N ASP A 409 27.17 3.22 3.88
CA ASP A 409 27.86 2.52 4.96
C ASP A 409 27.84 1.01 4.65
N SER A 410 29.00 0.45 4.31
CA SER A 410 29.12 -0.96 3.88
C SER A 410 28.95 -1.97 5.00
N ILE A 411 29.12 -1.56 6.26
CA ILE A 411 28.82 -2.42 7.41
C ILE A 411 27.31 -2.56 7.54
N THR A 412 26.62 -1.51 7.10
CA THR A 412 25.25 -1.23 7.45
C THR A 412 24.26 -1.48 6.32
N GLY A 413 24.74 -1.37 5.09
CA GLY A 413 23.86 -1.34 3.93
C GLY A 413 23.09 -0.02 3.81
N ARG A 414 23.19 0.89 4.79
CA ARG A 414 22.53 2.20 4.71
C ARG A 414 23.10 3.00 3.55
N PHE A 415 22.29 3.14 2.52
CA PHE A 415 22.49 4.01 1.38
C PHE A 415 21.60 5.24 1.56
N TYR A 416 22.21 6.42 1.59
CA TYR A 416 21.50 7.67 1.79
C TYR A 416 21.94 8.71 0.78
N VAL A 417 20.99 9.28 0.04
CA VAL A 417 21.24 10.36 -0.94
C VAL A 417 20.46 11.58 -0.53
N THR A 418 21.14 12.72 -0.48
CA THR A 418 20.51 14.02 -0.26
C THR A 418 20.70 14.93 -1.47
N LEU A 419 19.65 15.66 -1.84
CA LEU A 419 19.75 16.69 -2.88
C LEU A 419 20.15 18.03 -2.27
N ASN A 420 21.06 18.72 -2.94
CA ASN A 420 21.59 20.00 -2.49
C ASN A 420 20.45 21.03 -2.32
N SER A 421 20.33 21.62 -1.13
CA SER A 421 19.31 22.63 -0.83
C SER A 421 19.36 23.82 -1.79
N ASP A 422 20.56 24.24 -2.22
CA ASP A 422 20.75 25.35 -3.16
C ASP A 422 20.20 25.03 -4.56
N PHE A 423 20.21 23.76 -4.95
CA PHE A 423 19.59 23.30 -6.19
C PHE A 423 18.07 23.29 -6.05
N LEU A 424 17.54 22.72 -4.95
CA LEU A 424 16.09 22.69 -4.69
C LEU A 424 15.51 24.11 -4.65
N ALA A 425 16.22 25.06 -4.04
CA ALA A 425 15.83 26.47 -3.98
C ALA A 425 15.79 27.17 -5.35
N GLN A 426 16.42 26.62 -6.38
CA GLN A 426 16.41 27.14 -7.75
C GLN A 426 15.26 26.59 -8.60
N ILE A 427 14.52 25.57 -8.14
CA ILE A 427 13.38 25.04 -8.89
C ILE A 427 12.29 26.10 -8.98
N ALA A 428 11.76 26.29 -10.19
CA ALA A 428 10.68 27.23 -10.45
C ALA A 428 9.36 26.70 -9.88
N LYS A 429 8.50 27.60 -9.40
CA LYS A 429 7.24 27.22 -8.75
C LYS A 429 6.25 26.55 -9.70
N ASP A 430 6.36 26.81 -11.01
CA ASP A 430 5.57 26.21 -12.08
C ASP A 430 6.21 24.95 -12.68
N SER A 431 7.26 24.42 -12.05
CA SER A 431 7.89 23.17 -12.46
C SER A 431 7.40 21.99 -11.64
N ASP A 432 7.10 20.88 -12.32
CA ASP A 432 7.10 19.56 -11.67
C ASP A 432 8.53 19.20 -11.23
N PHE A 433 8.65 18.35 -10.22
CA PHE A 433 9.91 17.78 -9.77
C PHE A 433 9.75 16.32 -9.36
N GLN A 434 10.59 15.45 -9.91
CA GLN A 434 10.67 14.04 -9.54
C GLN A 434 12.04 13.50 -9.94
N ALA A 435 12.67 12.75 -9.04
CA ALA A 435 13.94 12.08 -9.29
C ALA A 435 13.84 10.58 -9.05
N LYS A 436 14.75 9.84 -9.69
CA LYS A 436 14.86 8.38 -9.57
C LYS A 436 16.30 7.99 -9.33
N ILE A 437 16.54 7.05 -8.43
CA ILE A 437 17.85 6.44 -8.20
C ILE A 437 17.87 5.03 -8.78
N ASP A 438 18.94 4.69 -9.47
CA ASP A 438 19.30 3.32 -9.84
C ASP A 438 20.52 2.90 -9.01
N ILE A 439 20.33 1.95 -8.09
CA ILE A 439 21.39 1.35 -7.28
C ILE A 439 21.82 0.04 -7.93
N LYS A 440 23.07 -0.03 -8.36
CA LYS A 440 23.67 -1.25 -8.91
C LYS A 440 24.24 -2.11 -7.79
N PHE A 441 23.96 -3.41 -7.82
CA PHE A 441 24.51 -4.38 -6.87
C PHE A 441 24.89 -5.70 -7.55
N VAL A 442 25.65 -6.54 -6.86
CA VAL A 442 25.94 -7.93 -7.23
C VAL A 442 25.44 -8.87 -6.16
N ARG A 443 24.72 -9.93 -6.54
CA ARG A 443 24.23 -10.97 -5.61
C ARG A 443 25.39 -11.86 -5.15
N ILE A 444 25.66 -11.96 -3.85
CA ILE A 444 26.81 -12.68 -3.29
C ILE A 444 26.44 -13.90 -2.43
N ALA A 445 25.16 -14.08 -2.08
CA ALA A 445 24.68 -15.22 -1.31
C ALA A 445 23.32 -15.75 -1.81
N ALA A 446 23.04 -17.02 -1.51
CA ALA A 446 21.75 -17.66 -1.76
C ALA A 446 20.72 -17.23 -0.71
N GLY A 447 19.43 -17.28 -1.04
CA GLY A 447 18.34 -16.88 -0.16
C GLY A 447 17.36 -15.89 -0.79
N ASP A 448 16.31 -15.57 -0.03
CA ASP A 448 15.36 -14.51 -0.38
C ASP A 448 15.92 -13.16 0.08
N VAL A 449 15.89 -12.19 -0.83
CA VAL A 449 16.45 -10.85 -0.62
C VAL A 449 15.36 -9.83 -0.79
N TYR A 450 15.03 -9.16 0.31
CA TYR A 450 14.00 -8.14 0.38
C TYR A 450 14.64 -6.75 0.39
N ASN A 451 14.00 -5.80 -0.27
CA ASN A 451 14.44 -4.42 -0.22
C ASN A 451 13.28 -3.42 -0.34
N ASP A 452 13.37 -2.31 0.38
CA ASP A 452 12.42 -1.19 0.44
C ASP A 452 13.20 0.13 0.66
N PHE A 453 12.60 1.29 0.38
CA PHE A 453 13.26 2.58 0.64
C PHE A 453 12.27 3.63 1.14
N VAL A 454 12.79 4.72 1.71
CA VAL A 454 12.01 5.88 2.11
C VAL A 454 12.51 7.11 1.36
N ASN A 455 11.61 7.83 0.69
CA ASN A 455 11.87 9.17 0.18
C ASN A 455 11.49 10.19 1.26
N HIS A 456 12.46 10.94 1.76
CA HIS A 456 12.23 11.97 2.78
C HIS A 456 12.10 13.34 2.11
N LEU A 457 10.88 13.86 2.03
CA LEU A 457 10.63 15.22 1.55
C LEU A 457 10.45 16.17 2.72
N ALA A 458 10.68 17.46 2.49
CA ALA A 458 10.22 18.50 3.40
C ALA A 458 9.75 19.73 2.62
N PHE A 459 8.66 20.31 3.11
CA PHE A 459 8.02 21.47 2.50
C PHE A 459 8.02 22.63 3.49
N GLN A 460 8.36 23.82 3.00
CA GLN A 460 8.36 25.06 3.76
C GLN A 460 7.19 25.95 3.32
N ASP A 461 6.33 26.33 4.27
CA ASP A 461 5.23 27.28 4.03
C ASP A 461 5.73 28.74 3.92
N ASP A 462 4.82 29.67 3.59
CA ASP A 462 5.14 31.09 3.44
C ASP A 462 5.55 31.76 4.77
N GLU A 463 5.18 31.15 5.91
CA GLU A 463 5.58 31.56 7.26
C GLU A 463 6.95 31.00 7.67
N GLY A 464 7.55 30.12 6.86
CA GLY A 464 8.86 29.52 7.06
C GLY A 464 8.87 28.22 7.88
N ASN A 465 7.71 27.67 8.26
CA ASN A 465 7.61 26.39 8.96
C ASN A 465 7.89 25.24 8.00
N VAL A 466 8.68 24.27 8.47
CA VAL A 466 9.07 23.10 7.66
C VAL A 466 8.31 21.87 8.15
N THR A 467 7.62 21.19 7.24
CA THR A 467 6.96 19.90 7.48
C THR A 467 7.72 18.79 6.77
N GLU A 468 8.25 17.83 7.52
CA GLU A 468 8.86 16.62 6.95
C GLU A 468 7.79 15.59 6.58
N VAL A 469 7.97 14.96 5.43
CA VAL A 469 7.04 14.02 4.82
C VAL A 469 7.80 12.80 4.31
N PRO A 470 8.00 11.77 5.16
CA PRO A 470 8.58 10.50 4.74
C PRO A 470 7.57 9.68 3.91
N VAL A 471 8.01 9.21 2.75
CA VAL A 471 7.21 8.43 1.78
C VAL A 471 7.86 7.05 1.59
N PRO A 472 7.42 6.02 2.31
CA PRO A 472 7.93 4.67 2.14
C PRO A 472 7.45 4.05 0.82
N SER A 473 8.32 3.26 0.17
CA SER A 473 7.99 2.52 -1.03
C SER A 473 7.27 1.21 -0.73
N ASN A 474 6.80 0.53 -1.78
CA ASN A 474 6.57 -0.91 -1.71
C ASN A 474 7.89 -1.67 -1.47
N GLU A 475 7.78 -2.88 -0.91
CA GLU A 475 8.89 -3.83 -0.82
C GLU A 475 9.01 -4.62 -2.13
N VAL A 476 10.24 -5.00 -2.48
CA VAL A 476 10.54 -5.93 -3.57
C VAL A 476 11.31 -7.13 -3.02
N VAL A 477 11.13 -8.29 -3.65
CA VAL A 477 11.81 -9.52 -3.25
C VAL A 477 12.38 -10.23 -4.47
N THR A 478 13.57 -10.81 -4.33
CA THR A 478 14.14 -11.76 -5.31
C THR A 478 14.61 -13.02 -4.60
N HIS A 479 14.52 -14.16 -5.25
CA HIS A 479 15.04 -15.42 -4.75
C HIS A 479 16.37 -15.77 -5.41
N THR A 480 17.33 -16.25 -4.65
CA THR A 480 18.57 -16.86 -5.16
C THR A 480 18.62 -18.32 -4.74
N PRO A 481 18.64 -19.28 -5.69
CA PRO A 481 18.67 -20.70 -5.37
C PRO A 481 19.92 -21.05 -4.56
N GLU A 482 19.78 -21.99 -3.63
CA GLU A 482 20.94 -22.61 -2.98
C GLU A 482 21.76 -23.40 -4.02
N PRO A 483 23.10 -23.45 -3.88
CA PRO A 483 23.92 -24.32 -4.72
C PRO A 483 23.43 -25.76 -4.57
N GLU A 484 23.16 -26.44 -5.69
CA GLU A 484 22.84 -27.86 -5.64
C GLU A 484 24.01 -28.60 -4.96
N VAL A 485 23.71 -29.27 -3.84
CA VAL A 485 24.68 -30.17 -3.21
C VAL A 485 24.97 -31.27 -4.24
N PRO A 486 26.24 -31.50 -4.63
CA PRO A 486 26.56 -32.58 -5.54
C PRO A 486 25.99 -33.87 -4.96
N ALA A 487 25.18 -34.60 -5.73
CA ALA A 487 24.67 -35.89 -5.32
C ALA A 487 25.86 -36.75 -4.86
N THR A 488 25.85 -37.15 -3.60
CA THR A 488 26.84 -38.05 -3.03
C THR A 488 26.87 -39.31 -3.92
N PRO A 489 28.03 -39.73 -4.44
CA PRO A 489 28.10 -40.93 -5.28
C PRO A 489 27.53 -42.10 -4.48
N GLU A 490 26.52 -42.79 -5.01
CA GLU A 490 26.03 -44.02 -4.40
C GLU A 490 27.22 -44.97 -4.20
N THR A 491 27.43 -45.38 -2.96
CA THR A 491 28.42 -46.39 -2.61
C THR A 491 28.08 -47.67 -3.38
N PRO A 492 29.03 -48.26 -4.14
CA PRO A 492 28.74 -49.42 -4.95
C PRO A 492 28.35 -50.59 -4.04
N ILE A 493 27.18 -51.17 -4.33
CA ILE A 493 26.72 -52.41 -3.72
C ILE A 493 27.81 -53.46 -3.94
N LYS A 494 28.29 -54.05 -2.86
CA LYS A 494 29.30 -55.10 -2.89
C LYS A 494 28.62 -56.39 -3.37
N ASP A 495 28.74 -56.69 -4.67
CA ASP A 495 28.30 -57.96 -5.22
C ASP A 495 29.10 -59.12 -4.61
N VAL A 496 28.35 -60.08 -4.07
CA VAL A 496 28.78 -61.45 -3.76
C VAL A 496 29.11 -62.15 -5.10
N PRO A 497 30.17 -62.96 -5.21
CA PRO A 497 30.71 -63.35 -6.51
C PRO A 497 29.78 -64.26 -7.31
N VAL A 498 29.55 -63.89 -8.58
CA VAL A 498 28.85 -64.69 -9.59
C VAL A 498 29.79 -65.71 -10.21
N VAL A 499 29.33 -66.96 -10.32
CA VAL A 499 30.04 -68.04 -11.01
C VAL A 499 29.66 -68.06 -12.50
N GLN A 500 30.69 -67.92 -13.33
CA GLN A 500 30.83 -68.23 -14.77
C GLN A 500 29.89 -67.57 -15.81
N SER A 501 30.45 -66.78 -16.73
CA SER A 501 30.83 -67.23 -18.10
C SER A 501 31.11 -66.05 -19.07
N SER A 502 32.03 -66.31 -20.01
CA SER A 502 32.18 -65.70 -21.36
C SER A 502 32.71 -64.26 -21.52
N ILE A 503 34.04 -64.21 -21.62
CA ILE A 503 34.95 -63.29 -22.33
C ILE A 503 34.41 -62.49 -23.56
N LEU A 504 34.43 -61.14 -23.43
CA LEU A 504 35.06 -60.07 -24.25
C LEU A 504 35.09 -60.14 -25.82
N PRO A 505 35.24 -59.01 -26.56
CA PRO A 505 34.58 -57.68 -26.50
C PRO A 505 34.38 -57.01 -27.90
N LEU A 506 34.16 -55.68 -27.93
CA LEU A 506 34.22 -54.72 -29.06
C LEU A 506 32.95 -54.65 -29.96
N THR A 507 32.38 -53.52 -30.37
CA THR A 507 32.68 -52.07 -30.42
C THR A 507 31.32 -51.36 -30.59
N GLY A 508 31.12 -50.14 -30.08
CA GLY A 508 31.13 -48.95 -30.94
C GLY A 508 29.71 -48.56 -31.40
N ASP A 509 29.33 -47.34 -31.07
CA ASP A 509 28.02 -46.69 -31.26
C ASP A 509 27.31 -46.98 -32.59
N ASP A 510 25.97 -47.11 -32.53
CA ASP A 510 25.15 -46.13 -33.23
C ASP A 510 23.72 -46.05 -32.69
N THR A 511 23.37 -44.79 -32.47
CA THR A 511 22.06 -44.16 -32.36
C THR A 511 20.80 -44.93 -32.82
N SER A 512 19.73 -44.62 -32.08
CA SER A 512 18.34 -44.46 -32.56
C SER A 512 17.36 -45.62 -32.38
N SER A 513 16.46 -45.40 -31.42
CA SER A 513 14.99 -45.53 -31.55
C SER A 513 14.45 -46.39 -32.68
N THR A 514 13.78 -47.48 -32.31
CA THR A 514 12.56 -47.92 -33.02
C THR A 514 11.63 -48.72 -32.10
N SER A 515 10.45 -48.17 -31.85
CA SER A 515 9.21 -48.91 -32.06
C SER A 515 8.62 -48.36 -33.37
N ILE A 516 8.80 -49.04 -34.51
CA ILE A 516 7.91 -50.11 -35.03
C ILE A 516 6.53 -49.50 -35.37
N LEU A 517 6.00 -49.45 -36.60
CA LEU A 517 6.03 -50.40 -37.73
C LEU A 517 5.48 -49.78 -39.05
N ALA A 518 6.03 -50.23 -40.20
CA ALA A 518 5.47 -50.39 -41.57
C ALA A 518 4.89 -49.15 -42.33
N SER A 519 5.06 -48.92 -43.64
CA SER A 519 5.30 -49.81 -44.80
C SER A 519 5.75 -49.04 -46.06
N VAL A 520 6.76 -49.61 -46.74
CA VAL A 520 6.98 -49.84 -48.19
C VAL A 520 6.60 -48.79 -49.28
N ALA A 521 7.66 -48.39 -49.99
CA ALA A 521 7.85 -48.16 -51.45
C ALA A 521 7.39 -46.88 -52.17
N GLY A 522 8.35 -46.29 -52.90
CA GLY A 522 8.15 -45.98 -54.33
C GLY A 522 8.53 -44.57 -54.84
N ILE A 523 9.83 -44.32 -55.05
CA ILE A 523 10.49 -43.72 -56.24
C ILE A 523 9.85 -42.46 -56.91
N LEU A 524 10.66 -41.39 -57.13
CA LEU A 524 11.01 -40.81 -58.47
C LEU A 524 11.05 -39.24 -58.60
N MET A 525 12.28 -38.69 -58.75
CA MET A 525 12.79 -37.70 -59.75
C MET A 525 12.65 -36.14 -59.70
N ILE A 526 13.84 -35.50 -59.78
CA ILE A 526 14.39 -34.44 -60.70
C ILE A 526 13.92 -32.96 -60.60
N LEU A 527 14.91 -32.03 -60.45
CA LEU A 527 15.32 -30.88 -61.33
C LEU A 527 15.93 -29.75 -60.46
N VAL A 528 17.26 -29.53 -60.39
CA VAL A 528 18.19 -28.83 -61.32
C VAL A 528 17.79 -27.40 -61.75
N GLY A 529 18.61 -26.42 -61.35
CA GLY A 529 18.80 -25.10 -61.97
C GLY A 529 19.94 -24.31 -61.28
N LEU A 530 21.18 -24.41 -61.78
CA LEU A 530 21.95 -23.38 -62.54
C LEU A 530 22.26 -22.10 -61.72
N VAL A 531 23.45 -21.95 -61.13
CA VAL A 531 24.73 -21.40 -61.68
C VAL A 531 24.62 -19.99 -62.28
N GLY A 532 25.37 -19.04 -61.71
CA GLY A 532 25.72 -17.76 -62.34
C GLY A 532 26.72 -16.95 -61.51
N VAL A 533 27.90 -16.69 -62.08
CA VAL A 533 29.14 -16.26 -61.41
C VAL A 533 29.57 -14.85 -61.88
N ARG A 534 30.17 -14.07 -60.96
CA ARG A 534 31.17 -12.97 -61.10
C ARG A 534 30.85 -11.62 -61.82
N LYS A 535 31.14 -10.56 -61.03
CA LYS A 535 32.01 -9.38 -61.25
C LYS A 535 31.95 -8.60 -62.60
N ARG A 536 31.72 -7.28 -62.52
CA ARG A 536 32.73 -6.19 -62.46
C ARG A 536 32.09 -4.78 -62.35
N LYS A 537 32.88 -3.86 -61.75
CA LYS A 537 32.87 -2.37 -61.78
C LYS A 537 32.68 -1.80 -63.21
N GLU A 538 32.38 -0.55 -63.52
CA GLU A 538 32.39 0.83 -62.95
C GLU A 538 31.30 1.56 -63.80
N ASP A 539 30.52 2.52 -63.29
CA ASP A 539 30.86 3.96 -63.15
C ASP A 539 30.09 4.61 -61.98
#